data_AF-A0AAV1RP55-F1
#
_entry.id   AF-A0AAV1RP55-F1
#
_cell.length_a   1.000
_cell.length_b   1.000
_cell.length_c   1.000
_cell.angle_alpha   90.00
_cell.angle_beta   90.00
_cell.angle_gamma   90.00
#
_symmetry.space_group_name_H-M   'P 1'
#
loop_
_entity.id
_entity.type
_entity.pdbx_description
1 polymer ?
#
loop_
_entity_poly.entity_id
_entity_poly.type
_entity_poly.pdbx_seq_one_letter_code
_entity_poly.pdbx_strand_id
1 'polypeptide(L)'
;MELKVLWVLSVVLLVSNWQHCTDGRPIPKVPCYFVFGDSLFDNGNNNNLNTPAKVNYLPYGIDFVNGATGRCSNGLNIADVIGSQFALHSYKTT
;
A
#
# COMPACT_ATOMS: atom_id res chain seq x y z
N MET A 1 -23.93 -0.54 -49.49
CA MET A 1 -22.60 -0.80 -48.92
C MET A 1 -22.30 0.20 -47.81
N GLU A 2 -22.51 1.49 -48.07
CA GLU A 2 -22.32 2.61 -47.12
C GLU A 2 -22.79 2.37 -45.67
N LEU A 3 -24.04 1.98 -45.43
CA LEU A 3 -24.57 1.88 -44.06
C LEU A 3 -23.89 0.78 -43.22
N LYS A 4 -23.51 -0.35 -43.84
CA LYS A 4 -22.78 -1.43 -43.16
C LYS A 4 -21.37 -0.99 -42.80
N VAL A 5 -20.72 -0.22 -43.68
CA VAL A 5 -19.37 0.32 -43.43
C VAL A 5 -19.39 1.31 -42.28
N LEU A 6 -20.39 2.20 -42.22
CA LEU A 6 -20.55 3.16 -41.13
C LEU A 6 -20.79 2.47 -39.78
N TRP A 7 -21.59 1.40 -39.75
CA TRP A 7 -21.83 0.62 -38.52
C TRP A 7 -20.57 -0.07 -38.01
N VAL A 8 -19.79 -0.67 -38.91
CA VAL A 8 -18.52 -1.32 -38.55
C VAL A 8 -17.52 -0.29 -38.01
N LEU A 9 -17.42 0.89 -38.64
CA LEU A 9 -16.55 1.97 -38.16
C LEU A 9 -16.97 2.47 -36.78
N SER A 10 -18.27 2.61 -36.52
CA SER A 10 -18.78 3.02 -35.20
C SER A 10 -18.44 2.00 -34.11
N VAL A 11 -18.58 0.70 -34.39
CA VAL A 11 -18.22 -0.36 -33.44
C VAL A 11 -16.72 -0.39 -33.18
N VAL A 12 -15.89 -0.25 -34.21
CA VAL A 12 -14.43 -0.18 -34.06
C VAL A 12 -14.01 1.01 -33.20
N LEU A 13 -14.63 2.18 -33.41
CA LEU A 13 -14.40 3.39 -32.60
C LEU A 13 -14.82 3.19 -31.14
N LEU A 14 -15.93 2.51 -30.88
CA LEU A 14 -16.37 2.24 -29.51
C LEU A 14 -15.42 1.28 -28.79
N VAL A 15 -14.98 0.22 -29.46
CA VAL A 15 -14.02 -0.75 -28.90
C VAL A 15 -12.64 -0.14 -28.70
N SER A 16 -12.18 0.74 -29.60
CA SER A 16 -10.88 1.41 -29.46
C SER A 16 -10.82 2.41 -28.30
N ASN A 17 -11.96 2.97 -27.91
CA ASN A 17 -12.08 3.87 -26.75
C ASN A 17 -12.38 3.12 -25.45
N TRP A 18 -12.40 1.79 -25.48
CA TRP A 18 -12.52 0.99 -24.28
C TRP A 18 -11.22 1.11 -23.49
N GLN A 19 -11.20 2.01 -22.52
CA GLN A 19 -10.07 2.17 -21.64
C GLN A 19 -9.85 0.86 -20.87
N HIS A 20 -8.64 0.32 -20.99
CA HIS A 20 -8.21 -0.77 -20.14
C HIS A 20 -7.96 -0.20 -18.75
N CYS A 21 -8.74 -0.62 -17.76
CA CYS A 21 -8.43 -0.32 -16.36
C CYS A 21 -7.13 -1.07 -16.03
N THR A 22 -6.00 -0.38 -16.13
CA THR A 22 -4.76 -0.89 -15.55
C THR A 22 -4.80 -0.55 -14.06
N ASP A 23 -4.65 -1.57 -13.21
CA ASP A 23 -4.47 -1.34 -11.78
C ASP A 23 -3.09 -0.68 -11.64
N GLY A 24 -3.06 0.64 -11.50
CA GLY A 24 -1.84 1.47 -11.49
C GLY A 24 -0.97 1.29 -10.25
N ARG A 25 -0.97 0.10 -9.65
CA ARG A 25 -0.18 -0.18 -8.46
C ARG A 25 1.29 -0.14 -8.83
N PRO A 26 2.11 0.65 -8.11
CA PRO A 26 3.53 0.72 -8.37
C PRO A 26 4.15 -0.66 -8.13
N ILE A 27 4.99 -1.10 -9.07
CA ILE A 27 5.66 -2.39 -8.99
C ILE A 27 6.79 -2.27 -7.96
N PRO A 28 6.88 -3.20 -6.99
CA PRO A 28 7.99 -3.25 -6.04
C PRO A 28 9.34 -3.22 -6.74
N LYS A 29 10.24 -2.32 -6.31
CA LYS A 29 11.60 -2.21 -6.86
C LYS A 29 12.53 -3.33 -6.39
N VAL A 30 12.17 -3.99 -5.29
CA VAL A 30 12.90 -5.12 -4.71
C VAL A 30 11.89 -6.21 -4.30
N PRO A 31 12.28 -7.50 -4.30
CA PRO A 31 11.36 -8.60 -4.01
C PRO A 31 10.93 -8.67 -2.53
N CYS A 32 11.76 -8.16 -1.61
CA CYS A 32 11.49 -8.18 -0.19
C CYS A 32 12.25 -7.07 0.55
N TYR A 33 11.73 -6.70 1.73
CA TYR A 33 12.36 -5.78 2.66
C TYR A 33 12.20 -6.34 4.07
N PHE A 34 13.33 -6.64 4.71
CA PHE A 34 13.38 -7.16 6.07
C PHE A 34 13.95 -6.09 6.99
N VAL A 35 13.25 -5.86 8.09
CA VAL A 35 13.62 -4.80 9.05
C VAL A 35 13.82 -5.44 10.41
N PHE A 36 14.97 -5.16 11.01
CA PHE A 36 15.34 -5.62 12.34
C PHE A 36 15.58 -4.39 13.22
N GLY A 37 15.19 -4.47 14.48
CA GLY A 37 15.43 -3.37 15.40
C GLY A 37 14.58 -3.48 16.66
N ASP A 38 14.26 -2.33 17.22
CA ASP A 38 13.42 -2.17 18.39
C ASP A 38 12.11 -1.45 18.03
N SER A 39 11.44 -0.92 19.06
CA SER A 39 10.26 -0.04 18.97
C SER A 39 10.28 1.01 17.84
N LEU A 40 11.44 1.57 17.50
CA LEU A 40 11.57 2.61 16.48
C LEU A 40 11.28 2.10 15.06
N PHE A 41 11.40 0.80 14.85
CA PHE A 41 11.16 0.16 13.55
C PHE A 41 9.92 -0.72 13.54
N ASP A 42 9.27 -0.93 14.69
CA ASP A 42 8.04 -1.70 14.77
C ASP A 42 6.90 -0.98 14.03
N ASN A 43 6.23 -1.72 13.16
CA ASN A 43 5.07 -1.28 12.39
C ASN A 43 3.76 -1.88 12.90
N GLY A 44 3.79 -2.54 14.06
CA GLY A 44 2.66 -3.21 14.70
C GLY A 44 2.81 -4.73 14.81
N ASN A 45 4.00 -5.28 14.62
CA ASN A 45 4.27 -6.71 14.73
C ASN A 45 3.98 -7.23 16.15
N ASN A 46 4.31 -6.43 17.18
CA ASN A 46 4.04 -6.76 18.58
C ASN A 46 2.54 -6.92 18.92
N ASN A 47 1.63 -6.34 18.13
CA ASN A 47 0.19 -6.47 18.37
C ASN A 47 -0.28 -7.93 18.32
N ASN A 48 0.44 -8.76 17.56
CA ASN A 48 0.14 -10.18 17.36
C ASN A 48 0.84 -11.10 18.38
N LEU A 49 1.66 -10.56 19.29
CA LEU A 49 2.41 -11.33 20.29
C LEU A 49 1.76 -11.21 21.67
N ASN A 50 2.00 -12.17 22.57
CA ASN A 50 1.61 -12.04 23.98
C ASN A 50 2.71 -11.30 24.76
N THR A 51 2.76 -9.98 24.60
CA THR A 51 3.80 -9.10 25.18
C THR A 51 3.18 -7.82 25.75
N PRO A 52 3.74 -7.23 26.82
CA PRO A 52 3.38 -5.88 27.25
C PRO A 52 3.90 -4.79 26.30
N ALA A 53 4.82 -5.11 25.37
CA ALA A 53 5.42 -4.15 24.43
C ALA A 53 4.50 -3.77 23.24
N LYS A 54 3.18 -3.76 23.45
CA LYS A 54 2.21 -3.32 22.44
C LYS A 54 2.03 -1.83 22.52
N VAL A 55 1.76 -1.19 21.39
CA VAL A 55 1.42 0.25 21.33
C VAL A 55 0.22 0.49 20.41
N ASN A 56 -0.75 -0.41 20.44
CA ASN A 56 -2.04 -0.28 19.77
C ASN A 56 -3.08 0.47 20.63
N TYR A 57 -2.65 1.53 21.33
CA TYR A 57 -3.49 2.33 22.21
C TYR A 57 -3.09 3.81 22.18
N LEU A 58 -3.98 4.70 22.61
CA LEU A 58 -3.73 6.15 22.67
C LEU A 58 -2.63 6.49 23.69
N PRO A 59 -1.70 7.42 23.40
CA PRO A 59 -1.79 8.42 22.34
C PRO A 59 -1.17 7.98 20.99
N TYR A 60 -0.71 6.74 20.85
CA TYR A 60 -0.03 6.32 19.63
C TYR A 60 -0.98 6.23 18.45
N GLY A 61 -0.55 6.79 17.32
CA GLY A 61 -1.31 6.78 16.08
C GLY A 61 -2.56 7.66 16.06
N ILE A 62 -2.66 8.67 16.94
CA ILE A 62 -3.77 9.65 16.90
C ILE A 62 -3.87 10.40 15.57
N ASP A 63 -2.75 10.57 14.86
CA ASP A 63 -2.72 11.28 13.58
C ASP A 63 -2.97 10.34 12.37
N PHE A 64 -3.11 9.02 12.60
CA PHE A 64 -3.51 8.08 11.55
C PHE A 64 -5.03 8.03 11.40
N VAL A 65 -5.52 7.95 10.16
CA VAL A 65 -6.96 7.85 9.83
C VAL A 65 -7.64 6.67 10.53
N ASN A 66 -6.93 5.56 10.71
CA ASN A 66 -7.45 4.33 11.34
C ASN A 66 -7.04 4.18 12.82
N GLY A 67 -6.47 5.22 13.44
CA GLY A 67 -6.03 5.21 14.83
C GLY A 67 -4.74 4.42 15.08
N ALA A 68 -4.59 3.87 16.29
CA ALA A 68 -3.36 3.24 16.75
C ALA A 68 -2.95 2.04 15.88
N THR A 69 -1.81 2.17 15.19
CA THR A 69 -1.31 1.17 14.23
C THR A 69 -0.35 0.15 14.84
N GLY A 70 0.15 0.38 16.06
CA GLY A 70 1.24 -0.39 16.65
C GLY A 70 2.64 0.17 16.37
N ARG A 71 2.74 1.36 15.76
CA ARG A 71 3.98 2.16 15.73
C ARG A 71 4.12 2.96 17.02
N CYS A 72 5.33 3.07 17.55
CA CYS A 72 5.64 3.89 18.73
C CYS A 72 5.67 5.40 18.42
N SER A 73 4.80 5.88 17.54
CA SER A 73 4.68 7.28 17.15
C SER A 73 3.27 7.56 16.57
N ASN A 74 3.02 8.81 16.18
CA ASN A 74 1.80 9.17 15.46
C ASN A 74 1.97 9.14 13.93
N GLY A 75 3.16 8.79 13.45
CA GLY A 75 3.51 8.86 12.05
C GLY A 75 4.19 7.59 11.55
N LEU A 76 4.54 7.60 10.27
CA LEU A 76 5.35 6.54 9.67
C LEU A 76 6.77 6.57 10.25
N ASN A 77 7.33 5.41 10.54
CA ASN A 77 8.72 5.29 10.93
C ASN A 77 9.65 5.30 9.69
N ILE A 78 10.97 5.28 9.90
CA ILE A 78 11.93 5.33 8.78
C ILE A 78 11.78 4.13 7.84
N ALA A 79 11.50 2.94 8.37
CA ALA A 79 11.30 1.75 7.56
C ALA A 79 10.05 1.84 6.68
N ASP A 80 8.96 2.44 7.16
CA ASP A 80 7.78 2.70 6.35
C ASP A 80 8.07 3.65 5.19
N VAL A 81 8.81 4.73 5.47
CA VAL A 81 9.19 5.72 4.45
C VAL A 81 10.06 5.04 3.39
N ILE A 82 11.04 4.24 3.80
CA ILE A 82 11.87 3.45 2.86
C ILE A 82 11.01 2.50 2.05
N GLY A 83 10.15 1.71 2.69
CA GLY A 83 9.22 0.79 2.02
C GLY A 83 8.39 1.48 0.94
N SER A 84 7.83 2.65 1.27
CA SER A 84 7.05 3.45 0.31
C SER A 84 7.86 3.88 -0.92
N GLN A 85 9.15 4.23 -0.76
CA GLN A 85 10.03 4.63 -1.87
C GLN A 85 10.37 3.46 -2.81
N PHE A 86 10.34 2.23 -2.29
CA PHE A 86 10.53 0.99 -3.05
C PHE A 86 9.21 0.36 -3.52
N ALA A 87 8.08 1.05 -3.39
CA ALA A 87 6.74 0.55 -3.71
C ALA A 87 6.36 -0.73 -2.92
N LEU A 88 6.86 -0.83 -1.69
CA LEU A 88 6.54 -1.88 -0.74
C LEU A 88 5.59 -1.33 0.32
N HIS A 89 4.31 -1.68 0.18
CA HIS A 89 3.26 -1.30 1.13
C HIS A 89 3.14 -2.25 2.32
N SER A 90 3.92 -3.34 2.34
CA SER A 90 3.97 -4.30 3.44
C SER A 90 5.38 -4.88 3.54
N TYR A 91 5.92 -4.92 4.75
CA TYR A 91 7.22 -5.48 5.06
C TYR A 91 7.18 -6.10 6.46
N LYS A 92 8.06 -7.08 6.68
CA LYS A 92 8.11 -7.81 7.93
C LYS A 92 9.18 -7.19 8.83
N THR A 93 8.77 -6.78 10.00
CA THR A 93 9.64 -6.46 11.13
C THR A 93 9.80 -7.74 11.95
N THR A 94 10.96 -7.94 12.57
CA THR A 94 11.26 -9.13 13.40
C THR A 94 11.67 -8.70 14.79
#